data_AF-A0A8C6X818-F1
#
_entry.id   AF-A0A8C6X818-F1
#
_cell.length_a   1.000
_cell.length_b   1.000
_cell.length_c   1.000
_cell.angle_alpha   90.00
_cell.angle_beta   90.00
_cell.angle_gamma   90.00
#
_symmetry.space_group_name_H-M   'P 1'
#
loop_
_entity.id
_entity.type
_entity.pdbx_description
1 polymer ?
#
loop_
_entity_poly.entity_id
_entity_poly.type
_entity_poly.pdbx_seq_one_letter_code
_entity_poly.pdbx_strand_id
1 'polypeptide(L)'
;MLSRLALRALAPAGLKSSVALPCLSSGIIHASRSLHKSQQHLTPVPSLPEKGGKVRHGIIPEDFFQYMYPKTGVTGPYMLATGLTLYFLSKEIYVINHETISGVMILGILIYGIKKYGPAVAAFLDKKMDDELASYEDLKSALINRCQEGIEEEKKEQWRLEGRHYLFDVKRNNIAMVLEANYRERLLTVSREVKKRLDYQVAVQQLKRRMERDHMINWVEQSVWKSVTAQQEKENIAKCLLDLKALSKSAQASL
;
A
#
# COMPACT_ATOMS: atom_id res chain seq x y z
N MET A 1 -20.25 -33.79 42.54
CA MET A 1 -20.80 -33.18 43.76
C MET A 1 -20.65 -31.68 43.65
N LEU A 2 -21.77 -30.98 43.85
CA LEU A 2 -21.97 -29.56 44.18
C LEU A 2 -21.30 -28.50 43.27
N SER A 3 -21.99 -27.99 42.23
CA SER A 3 -23.10 -26.99 42.26
C SER A 3 -22.57 -25.55 42.30
N ARG A 4 -22.60 -24.79 41.20
CA ARG A 4 -23.75 -24.12 40.54
C ARG A 4 -24.04 -22.71 41.11
N LEU A 5 -24.35 -21.81 40.17
CA LEU A 5 -25.10 -20.53 40.21
C LEU A 5 -24.18 -19.38 39.74
N ALA A 6 -24.15 -18.95 38.48
CA ALA A 6 -25.19 -18.71 37.48
C ALA A 6 -26.22 -17.62 37.87
N LEU A 7 -26.44 -16.72 36.90
CA LEU A 7 -27.46 -15.64 36.75
C LEU A 7 -26.96 -14.25 37.19
N ARG A 8 -26.63 -13.29 36.30
CA ARG A 8 -27.24 -12.72 35.07
C ARG A 8 -28.31 -11.65 35.37
N ALA A 9 -28.12 -10.53 34.66
CA ALA A 9 -29.08 -9.48 34.27
C ALA A 9 -29.31 -8.31 35.24
N LEU A 10 -28.92 -7.09 34.83
CA LEU A 10 -29.82 -6.09 34.21
C LEU A 10 -29.03 -4.80 33.88
N ALA A 11 -29.19 -4.28 32.66
CA ALA A 11 -29.20 -2.81 32.39
C ALA A 11 -30.68 -2.37 32.41
N PRO A 12 -31.11 -1.07 32.47
CA PRO A 12 -30.40 0.19 32.12
C PRO A 12 -30.74 1.44 33.01
N ALA A 13 -30.28 2.62 32.57
CA ALA A 13 -30.83 3.99 32.76
C ALA A 13 -30.50 4.85 34.02
N GLY A 14 -29.69 5.90 33.78
CA GLY A 14 -29.92 7.32 34.15
C GLY A 14 -30.12 7.76 35.61
N LEU A 15 -29.19 8.58 36.14
CA LEU A 15 -29.40 10.00 36.50
C LEU A 15 -28.18 10.57 37.26
N LYS A 16 -27.65 11.68 36.72
CA LYS A 16 -27.25 12.92 37.39
C LYS A 16 -26.53 12.82 38.76
N SER A 17 -25.23 13.15 38.77
CA SER A 17 -24.65 13.94 39.85
C SER A 17 -23.38 14.64 39.35
N SER A 18 -23.48 15.96 39.32
CA SER A 18 -22.46 16.95 39.02
C SER A 18 -21.40 17.01 40.11
N VAL A 19 -20.13 16.74 39.79
CA VAL A 19 -18.99 17.41 40.42
C VAL A 19 -17.93 17.66 39.34
N ALA A 20 -17.48 18.90 39.31
CA ALA A 20 -16.73 19.53 38.25
C ALA A 20 -15.35 18.92 37.96
N LEU A 21 -15.02 18.84 36.68
CA LEU A 21 -13.65 18.91 36.17
C LEU A 21 -13.02 20.27 36.51
N PRO A 22 -11.72 20.31 36.86
CA PRO A 22 -10.83 21.33 36.36
C PRO A 22 -9.99 20.74 35.23
N CYS A 23 -10.25 21.30 34.05
CA CYS A 23 -9.34 21.56 32.93
C CYS A 23 -7.93 20.94 32.99
N LEU A 24 -7.63 20.16 31.95
CA LEU A 24 -6.31 19.75 31.51
C LEU A 24 -5.37 20.96 31.32
N SER A 25 -4.32 21.05 32.14
CA SER A 25 -3.07 21.69 31.70
C SER A 25 -2.16 20.60 31.13
N SER A 26 -1.88 20.71 29.83
CA SER A 26 -0.77 20.03 29.19
C SER A 26 0.53 20.48 29.85
N GLY A 27 1.40 19.51 30.17
CA GLY A 27 2.77 19.80 30.57
C GLY A 27 3.15 19.12 31.87
N ILE A 28 3.59 17.88 31.72
CA ILE A 28 4.73 17.22 32.38
C ILE A 28 4.37 15.74 32.34
N ILE A 29 4.77 15.09 31.23
CA ILE A 29 5.04 13.66 31.29
C ILE A 29 6.15 13.56 32.32
N HIS A 30 5.80 13.20 33.54
CA HIS A 30 6.76 12.77 34.53
C HIS A 30 7.35 11.48 33.95
N ALA A 31 8.37 11.63 33.12
CA ALA A 31 9.29 10.56 32.79
C ALA A 31 9.90 10.20 34.14
N SER A 32 9.24 9.28 34.84
CA SER A 32 9.86 8.52 35.90
C SER A 32 11.14 8.00 35.28
N ARG A 33 12.27 8.62 35.64
CA ARG A 33 13.56 7.95 35.53
C ARG A 33 13.33 6.67 36.30
N SER A 34 13.07 5.58 35.58
CA SER A 34 13.13 4.25 36.14
C SER A 34 14.54 4.18 36.70
N LEU A 35 14.66 4.30 38.02
CA LEU A 35 15.88 3.93 38.71
C LEU A 35 16.12 2.49 38.29
N HIS A 36 17.07 2.33 37.38
CA HIS A 36 17.34 1.11 36.67
C HIS A 36 17.83 0.10 37.71
N LYS A 37 16.90 -0.63 38.32
CA LYS A 37 17.19 -1.81 39.13
C LYS A 37 17.51 -3.01 38.23
N SER A 38 18.11 -2.79 37.06
CA SER A 38 18.75 -3.92 36.38
C SER A 38 19.93 -4.31 37.25
N GLN A 39 20.19 -5.60 37.30
CA GLN A 39 21.42 -6.09 37.88
C GLN A 39 22.59 -5.40 37.16
N GLN A 40 23.62 -4.99 37.91
CA GLN A 40 24.78 -4.28 37.36
C GLN A 40 25.45 -5.02 36.19
N HIS A 41 25.30 -6.35 36.12
CA HIS A 41 25.81 -7.19 35.04
C HIS A 41 25.09 -7.03 33.69
N LEU A 42 23.92 -6.38 33.64
CA LEU A 42 23.14 -6.12 32.42
C LEU A 42 23.40 -4.71 31.85
N THR A 43 24.30 -3.94 32.45
CA THR A 43 24.61 -2.61 31.97
C THR A 43 25.41 -2.70 30.66
N PRO A 44 25.09 -1.86 29.65
CA PRO A 44 25.90 -1.78 28.44
C PRO A 44 27.35 -1.43 28.80
N VAL A 45 28.26 -2.34 28.50
CA VAL A 45 29.69 -2.11 28.70
C VAL A 45 30.17 -1.13 27.62
N PRO A 46 31.02 -0.14 27.96
CA PRO A 46 31.62 0.72 26.94
C PRO A 46 32.36 -0.12 25.90
N SER A 47 32.32 0.30 24.64
CA SER A 47 33.06 -0.36 23.57
C SER A 47 34.56 -0.37 23.87
N LEU A 48 35.25 -1.45 23.52
CA LEU A 48 36.69 -1.51 23.65
C LEU A 48 37.34 -0.46 22.71
N PRO A 49 38.46 0.17 23.13
CA PRO A 49 39.21 1.04 22.24
C PRO A 49 39.79 0.22 21.08
N GLU A 50 39.71 0.76 19.85
CA GLU A 50 40.17 0.06 18.63
C GLU A 50 41.67 -0.26 18.63
N LYS A 51 42.48 0.55 19.33
CA LYS A 51 43.93 0.38 19.40
C LYS A 51 44.39 0.31 20.85
N GLY A 52 45.22 -0.70 21.14
CA GLY A 52 45.93 -0.81 22.39
C GLY A 52 47.06 0.22 22.53
N GLY A 53 47.56 0.37 23.75
CA GLY A 53 48.74 1.20 24.03
C GLY A 53 49.96 0.73 23.24
N LYS A 54 50.77 1.67 22.76
CA LYS A 54 51.96 1.36 21.98
C LYS A 54 53.05 0.77 22.89
N VAL A 55 53.68 -0.32 22.45
CA VAL A 55 54.77 -0.99 23.18
C VAL A 55 56.02 -1.05 22.30
N ARG A 56 57.17 -0.66 22.85
CA ARG A 56 58.49 -0.80 22.19
C ARG A 56 59.16 -2.10 22.64
N HIS A 57 59.87 -2.75 21.73
CA HIS A 57 60.62 -4.00 21.98
C HIS A 57 59.77 -5.16 22.54
N GLY A 58 58.44 -5.09 22.41
CA GLY A 58 57.50 -6.13 22.84
C GLY A 58 57.16 -6.15 24.33
N ILE A 59 57.97 -5.52 25.20
CA ILE A 59 57.82 -5.61 26.66
C ILE A 59 57.59 -4.24 27.31
N ILE A 60 58.21 -3.17 26.80
CA ILE A 60 58.25 -1.87 27.49
C ILE A 60 57.22 -0.92 26.85
N PRO A 61 56.22 -0.41 27.62
CA PRO A 61 55.22 0.50 27.08
C PRO A 61 55.83 1.86 26.68
N GLU A 62 55.27 2.49 25.66
CA GLU A 62 55.68 3.84 25.22
C GLU A 62 55.50 4.88 26.35
N ASP A 63 54.56 4.66 27.27
CA ASP A 63 54.31 5.54 28.41
C ASP A 63 55.56 5.68 29.31
N PHE A 64 56.36 4.62 29.43
CA PHE A 64 57.64 4.68 30.15
C PHE A 64 58.66 5.58 29.44
N PHE A 65 58.69 5.53 28.09
CA PHE A 65 59.54 6.42 27.31
C PHE A 65 59.07 7.87 27.41
N GLN A 66 57.76 8.11 27.36
CA GLN A 66 57.18 9.45 27.51
C GLN A 66 57.46 10.05 28.89
N TYR A 67 57.41 9.23 29.95
CA TYR A 67 57.75 9.66 31.30
C TYR A 67 59.20 10.15 31.43
N MET A 68 60.14 9.46 30.79
CA MET A 68 61.58 9.78 30.85
C MET A 68 62.03 10.85 29.84
N TYR A 69 61.26 11.03 28.77
CA TYR A 69 61.52 11.98 27.67
C TYR A 69 61.83 13.40 28.12
N PRO A 70 61.05 14.06 29.02
CA PRO A 70 61.32 15.45 29.40
C PRO A 70 62.62 15.63 30.22
N LYS A 71 63.22 14.56 30.74
CA LYS A 71 64.42 14.63 31.58
C LYS A 71 65.68 14.17 30.87
N THR A 72 65.55 13.13 30.06
CA THR A 72 66.70 12.39 29.50
C THR A 72 66.64 12.22 27.99
N GLY A 73 65.62 12.81 27.34
CA GLY A 73 65.40 12.70 25.91
C GLY A 73 65.07 11.27 25.47
N VAL A 74 65.15 11.02 24.16
CA VAL A 74 64.87 9.69 23.56
C VAL A 74 65.86 8.63 24.00
N THR A 75 67.13 9.01 24.19
CA THR A 75 68.21 8.07 24.53
C THR A 75 68.20 7.63 25.99
N GLY A 76 67.55 8.39 26.87
CA GLY A 76 67.51 8.12 28.31
C GLY A 76 67.10 6.69 28.68
N PRO A 77 65.91 6.22 28.27
CA PRO A 77 65.47 4.84 28.54
C PRO A 77 66.42 3.78 27.98
N TYR A 78 67.04 4.02 26.82
CA TYR A 78 68.00 3.09 26.22
C TYR A 78 69.30 3.02 27.03
N MET A 79 69.83 4.17 27.45
CA MET A 79 71.02 4.24 28.30
C MET A 79 70.77 3.64 29.69
N LEU A 80 69.57 3.84 30.23
CA LEU A 80 69.13 3.20 31.47
C LEU A 80 69.09 1.68 31.31
N ALA A 81 68.50 1.17 30.22
CA ALA A 81 68.45 -0.27 29.97
C ALA A 81 69.85 -0.88 29.86
N THR A 82 70.74 -0.29 29.04
CA THR A 82 72.12 -0.77 28.91
C THR A 82 72.91 -0.65 30.23
N GLY A 83 72.69 0.43 30.98
CA GLY A 83 73.33 0.65 32.28
C GLY A 83 72.88 -0.37 33.33
N LEU A 84 71.58 -0.68 33.38
CA LEU A 84 71.04 -1.73 34.26
C LEU A 84 71.58 -3.12 33.90
N THR A 85 71.64 -3.45 32.61
CA THR A 85 72.22 -4.73 32.16
C THR A 85 73.69 -4.85 32.58
N LEU A 86 74.49 -3.80 32.37
CA LEU A 86 75.91 -3.80 32.76
C LEU A 86 76.07 -3.86 34.29
N TYR A 87 75.21 -3.18 35.04
CA TYR A 87 75.20 -3.23 36.49
C TYR A 87 74.88 -4.64 37.02
N PHE A 88 73.86 -5.32 36.48
CA PHE A 88 73.53 -6.69 36.87
C PHE A 88 74.65 -7.69 36.61
N LEU A 89 75.38 -7.52 35.50
CA LEU A 89 76.56 -8.33 35.18
C LEU A 89 77.75 -7.99 36.09
N SER A 90 78.04 -6.71 36.31
CA SER A 90 79.19 -6.26 37.12
C SER A 90 79.04 -6.56 38.62
N LYS A 91 77.81 -6.64 39.13
CA LYS A 91 77.52 -7.00 40.52
C LYS A 91 77.17 -8.47 40.71
N GLU A 92 77.29 -9.29 39.66
CA GLU A 92 76.95 -10.72 39.66
C GLU A 92 75.52 -11.01 40.18
N ILE A 93 74.63 -10.02 40.10
CA ILE A 93 73.20 -10.20 40.40
C ILE A 93 72.58 -11.12 39.34
N TYR A 94 73.11 -11.07 38.12
CA TYR A 94 72.82 -12.02 37.04
C TYR A 94 74.08 -12.81 36.68
N VAL A 95 74.16 -14.07 37.11
CA VAL A 95 75.28 -14.98 36.85
C VAL A 95 75.05 -15.72 35.52
N ILE A 96 76.06 -15.70 34.64
CA ILE A 96 76.00 -16.39 33.33
C ILE A 96 76.19 -17.90 33.54
N ASN A 97 75.09 -18.63 33.64
CA ASN A 97 75.05 -20.09 33.71
C ASN A 97 74.77 -20.72 32.34
N HIS A 98 74.96 -22.04 32.23
CA HIS A 98 74.58 -22.80 31.03
C HIS A 98 73.09 -22.61 30.64
N GLU A 99 72.21 -22.38 31.63
CA GLU A 99 70.79 -22.08 31.42
C GLU A 99 70.56 -20.74 30.71
N THR A 100 71.43 -19.75 30.89
CA THR A 100 71.29 -18.44 30.24
C THR A 100 71.47 -18.54 28.73
N ILE A 101 72.36 -19.42 28.27
CA ILE A 101 72.57 -19.72 26.85
C ILE A 101 71.32 -20.38 26.25
N SER A 102 70.72 -21.33 26.98
CA SER A 102 69.44 -21.95 26.60
C SER A 102 68.30 -20.92 26.53
N GLY A 103 68.23 -20.02 27.52
CA GLY A 103 67.23 -18.95 27.57
C GLY A 103 67.30 -17.99 26.37
N VAL A 104 68.50 -17.60 25.94
CA VAL A 104 68.68 -16.77 24.74
C VAL A 104 68.17 -17.48 23.48
N MET A 105 68.42 -18.79 23.35
CA MET A 105 67.92 -19.57 22.21
C MET A 105 66.39 -19.67 22.20
N ILE A 106 65.76 -19.94 23.36
CA ILE A 106 64.30 -19.99 23.49
C ILE A 106 63.68 -18.62 23.15
N LEU A 107 64.27 -17.52 23.65
CA LEU A 107 63.83 -16.17 23.37
C LEU A 107 63.95 -15.83 21.87
N GLY A 108 65.03 -16.28 21.21
CA GLY A 108 65.21 -16.13 19.77
C GLY A 108 64.11 -16.84 18.96
N ILE A 109 63.75 -18.07 19.33
CA ILE A 109 62.68 -18.83 18.68
C ILE A 109 61.32 -18.15 18.90
N LEU A 110 61.05 -17.66 20.11
CA LEU A 110 59.80 -16.93 20.41
C LEU A 110 59.68 -15.64 19.56
N ILE A 111 60.73 -14.85 19.46
CA ILE A 111 60.74 -13.64 18.62
C ILE A 111 60.51 -14.00 17.15
N TYR A 112 61.15 -15.07 16.67
CA TYR A 112 60.94 -15.56 15.30
C TYR A 112 59.50 -16.00 15.06
N GLY A 113 58.91 -16.76 15.99
CA GLY A 113 57.52 -17.22 15.93
C GLY A 113 56.53 -16.06 15.88
N ILE A 114 56.69 -15.07 16.77
CA ILE A 114 55.82 -13.88 16.82
C ILE A 114 55.94 -13.07 15.52
N LYS A 115 57.15 -12.85 15.01
CA LYS A 115 57.35 -12.08 13.77
C LYS A 115 56.80 -12.79 12.53
N LYS A 116 56.92 -14.12 12.45
CA LYS A 116 56.51 -14.90 11.27
C LYS A 116 55.02 -15.22 11.26
N TYR A 117 54.46 -15.64 12.40
CA TYR A 117 53.07 -16.10 12.49
C TYR A 117 52.12 -15.06 13.09
N GLY A 118 52.63 -14.00 13.73
CA GLY A 118 51.84 -12.90 14.26
C GLY A 118 50.79 -12.32 13.30
N PRO A 119 51.14 -11.92 12.06
CA PRO A 119 50.15 -11.34 11.15
C PRO A 119 49.09 -12.35 10.70
N ALA A 120 49.45 -13.63 10.55
CA ALA A 120 48.50 -14.68 10.19
C ALA A 120 47.49 -14.96 11.32
N VAL A 121 47.96 -14.97 12.57
CA VAL A 121 47.09 -15.13 13.74
C VAL A 121 46.18 -13.92 13.91
N ALA A 122 46.71 -12.70 13.79
CA ALA A 122 45.90 -11.47 13.87
C ALA A 122 44.78 -11.47 12.82
N ALA A 123 45.11 -11.72 11.54
CA ALA A 123 44.12 -11.78 10.47
C ALA A 123 43.09 -12.91 10.66
N PHE A 124 43.44 -14.00 11.35
CA PHE A 124 42.49 -15.07 11.68
C PHE A 124 41.53 -14.66 12.79
N LEU A 125 42.01 -13.96 13.83
CA LEU A 125 41.16 -13.45 14.90
C LEU A 125 40.20 -12.37 14.38
N ASP A 126 40.70 -11.45 13.54
CA ASP A 126 39.87 -10.38 12.95
C ASP A 126 38.74 -10.99 12.12
N LYS A 127 39.04 -11.97 11.26
CA LYS A 127 38.01 -12.68 10.47
C LYS A 127 36.96 -13.36 11.34
N LYS A 128 37.37 -13.99 12.45
CA LYS A 128 36.43 -14.63 13.37
C LYS A 128 35.48 -13.61 14.02
N MET A 129 36.00 -12.44 14.38
CA MET A 129 35.20 -11.35 14.94
C MET A 129 34.23 -10.78 13.90
N ASP A 130 34.69 -10.59 12.66
CA ASP A 130 33.86 -10.11 11.54
C ASP A 130 32.76 -11.11 11.17
N ASP A 131 33.06 -12.42 11.13
CA ASP A 131 32.09 -13.48 10.86
C ASP A 131 30.99 -13.53 11.95
N GLU A 132 31.36 -13.38 13.22
CA GLU A 132 30.41 -13.31 14.33
C GLU A 132 29.53 -12.07 14.20
N LEU A 133 30.13 -10.88 13.96
CA LEU A 133 29.39 -9.64 13.77
C LEU A 133 28.39 -9.74 12.60
N ALA A 134 28.83 -10.26 11.46
CA ALA A 134 28.00 -10.46 10.28
C ALA A 134 26.83 -11.40 10.58
N SER A 135 27.07 -12.51 11.31
CA SER A 135 26.00 -13.43 11.70
C SER A 135 24.93 -12.75 12.58
N TYR A 136 25.32 -11.87 13.49
CA TYR A 136 24.38 -11.11 14.32
C TYR A 136 23.62 -10.05 13.51
N GLU A 137 24.27 -9.39 12.56
CA GLU A 137 23.64 -8.43 11.66
C GLU A 137 22.63 -9.09 10.71
N ASP A 138 22.98 -10.27 10.17
CA ASP A 138 22.09 -11.08 9.33
C ASP A 138 20.87 -11.56 10.12
N LEU A 139 21.05 -12.05 11.34
CA LEU A 139 19.93 -12.45 12.20
C LEU A 139 19.03 -11.26 12.53
N LYS A 140 19.62 -10.11 12.88
CA LYS A 140 18.88 -8.89 13.18
C LYS A 140 18.09 -8.41 11.96
N SER A 141 18.71 -8.34 10.78
CA SER A 141 18.07 -7.90 9.55
C SER A 141 16.96 -8.86 9.11
N ALA A 142 17.19 -10.18 9.18
CA ALA A 142 16.17 -11.19 8.91
C ALA A 142 14.95 -11.07 9.84
N LEU A 143 15.18 -10.84 11.14
CA LEU A 143 14.10 -10.62 12.11
C LEU A 143 13.32 -9.33 11.81
N ILE A 144 14.01 -8.24 11.50
CA ILE A 144 13.37 -6.97 11.13
C ILE A 144 12.51 -7.16 9.87
N ASN A 145 13.05 -7.80 8.84
CA ASN A 145 12.34 -8.04 7.58
C ASN A 145 11.10 -8.92 7.82
N ARG A 146 11.23 -10.01 8.59
CA ARG A 146 10.10 -10.86 8.95
C ARG A 146 9.00 -10.09 9.70
N CYS A 147 9.37 -9.21 10.62
CA CYS A 147 8.41 -8.35 11.31
C CYS A 147 7.73 -7.36 10.36
N GLN A 148 8.48 -6.78 9.41
CA GLN A 148 7.93 -5.89 8.40
C GLN A 148 6.95 -6.60 7.46
N GLU A 149 7.32 -7.78 6.96
CA GLU A 149 6.45 -8.64 6.13
C GLU A 149 5.16 -8.98 6.87
N GLY A 150 5.25 -9.36 8.14
CA GLY A 150 4.06 -9.63 8.97
C GLY A 150 3.18 -8.39 9.14
N ILE A 151 3.75 -7.20 9.32
CA ILE A 151 2.99 -5.95 9.40
C ILE A 151 2.29 -5.64 8.06
N GLU A 152 2.93 -5.88 6.93
CA GLU A 152 2.33 -5.67 5.61
C GLU A 152 1.19 -6.64 5.33
N GLU A 153 1.33 -7.91 5.72
CA GLU A 153 0.28 -8.91 5.60
C GLU A 153 -0.94 -8.55 6.46
N GLU A 154 -0.73 -8.17 7.72
CA GLU A 154 -1.80 -7.72 8.62
C GLU A 154 -2.51 -6.48 8.08
N LYS A 155 -1.78 -5.51 7.51
CA LYS A 155 -2.39 -4.34 6.84
C LYS A 155 -3.25 -4.74 5.64
N LYS A 156 -2.81 -5.72 4.84
CA LYS A 156 -3.60 -6.25 3.72
C LYS A 156 -4.87 -6.94 4.23
N GLU A 157 -4.81 -7.67 5.33
CA GLU A 157 -5.99 -8.31 5.92
C GLU A 157 -6.96 -7.28 6.54
N GLN A 158 -6.46 -6.24 7.20
CA GLN A 158 -7.29 -5.12 7.66
C GLN A 158 -8.01 -4.44 6.49
N TRP A 159 -7.30 -4.15 5.39
CA TRP A 159 -7.89 -3.60 4.16
C TRP A 159 -8.97 -4.52 3.57
N ARG A 160 -8.73 -5.85 3.55
CA ARG A 160 -9.71 -6.84 3.10
C ARG A 160 -10.96 -6.85 3.98
N LEU A 161 -10.79 -6.73 5.30
CA LEU A 161 -11.90 -6.66 6.26
C LEU A 161 -12.75 -5.41 6.05
N GLU A 162 -12.10 -4.25 5.88
CA GLU A 162 -12.78 -3.00 5.53
C GLU A 162 -13.58 -3.16 4.24
N GLY A 163 -13.06 -3.86 3.23
CA GLY A 163 -13.78 -4.10 1.97
C GLY A 163 -15.04 -4.99 2.07
N ARG A 164 -15.25 -5.75 3.15
CA ARG A 164 -16.34 -6.74 3.24
C ARG A 164 -17.74 -6.13 3.23
N HIS A 165 -17.92 -4.95 3.83
CA HIS A 165 -19.24 -4.33 3.91
C HIS A 165 -19.78 -3.92 2.53
N TYR A 166 -18.90 -3.50 1.61
CA TYR A 166 -19.28 -3.17 0.23
C TYR A 166 -19.97 -4.33 -0.48
N LEU A 167 -19.55 -5.57 -0.23
CA LEU A 167 -20.20 -6.75 -0.83
C LEU A 167 -21.66 -6.87 -0.37
N PHE A 168 -21.94 -6.60 0.91
CA PHE A 168 -23.30 -6.64 1.44
C PHE A 168 -24.13 -5.46 0.96
N ASP A 169 -23.54 -4.28 0.81
CA ASP A 169 -24.20 -3.08 0.29
C ASP A 169 -24.61 -3.27 -1.16
N VAL A 170 -23.71 -3.78 -2.00
CA VAL A 170 -24.00 -4.11 -3.40
C VAL A 170 -25.12 -5.14 -3.49
N LYS A 171 -25.11 -6.19 -2.66
CA LYS A 171 -26.18 -7.20 -2.65
C LYS A 171 -27.54 -6.60 -2.26
N ARG A 172 -27.58 -5.76 -1.21
CA ARG A 172 -28.81 -5.09 -0.78
C ARG A 172 -29.36 -4.16 -1.86
N ASN A 173 -28.49 -3.35 -2.45
CA ASN A 173 -28.86 -2.40 -3.52
C ASN A 173 -29.31 -3.12 -4.79
N ASN A 174 -28.66 -4.23 -5.16
CA ASN A 174 -29.07 -5.04 -6.31
C ASN A 174 -30.48 -5.63 -6.12
N ILE A 175 -30.76 -6.20 -4.95
CA ILE A 175 -32.10 -6.73 -4.64
C ILE A 175 -33.15 -5.60 -4.68
N ALA A 176 -32.86 -4.45 -4.08
CA ALA A 176 -33.76 -3.30 -4.12
C ALA A 176 -34.02 -2.83 -5.55
N MET A 177 -32.98 -2.74 -6.38
CA MET A 177 -33.10 -2.36 -7.79
C MET A 177 -33.94 -3.37 -8.59
N VAL A 178 -33.74 -4.66 -8.40
CA VAL A 178 -34.52 -5.71 -9.09
C VAL A 178 -36.00 -5.64 -8.68
N LEU A 179 -36.30 -5.43 -7.40
CA LEU A 179 -37.68 -5.24 -6.92
C LEU A 179 -38.34 -4.03 -7.58
N GLU A 180 -37.64 -2.89 -7.62
CA GLU A 180 -38.08 -1.66 -8.26
C GLU A 180 -38.28 -1.80 -9.77
N ALA A 181 -37.39 -2.53 -10.46
CA ALA A 181 -37.50 -2.81 -11.88
C ALA A 181 -38.74 -3.67 -12.19
N ASN A 182 -38.95 -4.75 -11.44
CA ASN A 182 -40.13 -5.61 -11.58
C ASN A 182 -41.42 -4.84 -11.31
N TYR A 183 -41.44 -3.97 -10.31
CA TYR A 183 -42.60 -3.13 -10.02
C TYR A 183 -42.93 -2.18 -11.18
N ARG A 184 -41.93 -1.47 -11.72
CA ARG A 184 -42.10 -0.60 -12.89
C ARG A 184 -42.53 -1.37 -14.14
N GLU A 185 -41.97 -2.56 -14.37
CA GLU A 185 -42.35 -3.41 -15.50
C GLU A 185 -43.82 -3.82 -15.44
N ARG A 186 -44.32 -4.19 -14.26
CA ARG A 186 -45.74 -4.53 -14.05
C ARG A 186 -46.65 -3.32 -14.34
N LEU A 187 -46.30 -2.14 -13.85
CA LEU A 187 -47.05 -0.91 -14.14
C LEU A 187 -47.03 -0.57 -15.65
N LEU A 188 -45.88 -0.67 -16.29
CA LEU A 188 -45.75 -0.44 -17.73
C LEU A 188 -46.54 -1.45 -18.55
N THR A 189 -46.57 -2.71 -18.13
CA THR A 189 -47.37 -3.75 -18.80
C THR A 189 -48.85 -3.40 -18.77
N VAL A 190 -49.39 -3.01 -17.60
CA VAL A 190 -50.78 -2.57 -17.46
C VAL A 190 -51.05 -1.33 -18.33
N SER A 191 -50.15 -0.34 -18.29
CA SER A 191 -50.29 0.89 -19.11
C SER A 191 -50.29 0.59 -20.61
N ARG A 192 -49.40 -0.29 -21.08
CA ARG A 192 -49.35 -0.73 -22.49
C ARG A 192 -50.62 -1.47 -22.90
N GLU A 193 -51.14 -2.36 -22.06
CA GLU A 193 -52.38 -3.09 -22.35
C GLU A 193 -53.58 -2.14 -22.45
N VAL A 194 -53.74 -1.20 -21.52
CA VAL A 194 -54.80 -0.19 -21.58
C VAL A 194 -54.67 0.66 -22.85
N LYS A 195 -53.46 1.14 -23.16
CA LYS A 195 -53.19 1.89 -24.38
C LYS A 195 -53.55 1.08 -25.63
N LYS A 196 -53.19 -0.21 -25.68
CA LYS A 196 -53.51 -1.10 -26.81
C LYS A 196 -55.02 -1.22 -27.05
N ARG A 197 -55.83 -1.28 -25.98
CA ARG A 197 -57.30 -1.30 -26.11
C ARG A 197 -57.84 0.02 -26.67
N LEU A 198 -57.30 1.15 -26.22
CA LEU A 198 -57.72 2.47 -26.69
C LEU A 198 -57.30 2.71 -28.14
N ASP A 199 -56.04 2.41 -28.47
CA ASP A 199 -55.50 2.52 -29.82
C ASP A 199 -56.28 1.62 -30.79
N TYR A 200 -56.73 0.43 -30.35
CA TYR A 200 -57.63 -0.43 -31.13
C TYR A 200 -58.97 0.25 -31.42
N GLN A 201 -59.62 0.87 -30.42
CA GLN A 201 -60.89 1.59 -30.63
C GLN A 201 -60.71 2.77 -31.61
N VAL A 202 -59.63 3.53 -31.48
CA VAL A 202 -59.30 4.62 -32.41
C VAL A 202 -59.08 4.08 -33.82
N ALA A 203 -58.36 2.97 -33.97
CA ALA A 203 -58.12 2.34 -35.27
C ALA A 203 -59.43 1.86 -35.93
N VAL A 204 -60.36 1.27 -35.17
CA VAL A 204 -61.68 0.88 -35.68
C VAL A 204 -62.48 2.10 -36.14
N GLN A 205 -62.47 3.20 -35.38
CA GLN A 205 -63.14 4.45 -35.77
C GLN A 205 -62.53 5.03 -37.05
N GLN A 206 -61.20 5.05 -37.16
CA GLN A 206 -60.50 5.52 -38.35
C GLN A 206 -60.79 4.64 -39.58
N LEU A 207 -60.86 3.31 -39.40
CA LEU A 207 -61.23 2.36 -40.44
C LEU A 207 -62.66 2.58 -40.92
N LYS A 208 -63.62 2.75 -40.00
CA LYS A 208 -65.03 3.04 -40.34
C LYS A 208 -65.15 4.32 -41.16
N ARG A 209 -64.53 5.42 -40.69
CA ARG A 209 -64.49 6.68 -41.44
C ARG A 209 -63.81 6.53 -42.81
N ARG A 210 -62.82 5.65 -42.93
CA ARG A 210 -62.15 5.36 -44.20
C ARG A 210 -63.09 4.60 -45.14
N MET A 211 -63.73 3.53 -44.69
CA MET A 211 -64.69 2.77 -45.49
C MET A 211 -65.89 3.62 -45.92
N GLU A 212 -66.43 4.46 -45.05
CA GLU A 212 -67.52 5.39 -45.39
C GLU A 212 -67.09 6.36 -46.50
N ARG A 213 -65.88 6.91 -46.41
CA ARG A 213 -65.33 7.80 -47.43
C ARG A 213 -65.10 7.07 -48.75
N ASP A 214 -64.50 5.89 -48.72
CA ASP A 214 -64.19 5.11 -49.91
C ASP A 214 -65.49 4.65 -50.60
N HIS A 215 -66.50 4.24 -49.83
CA HIS A 215 -67.83 3.92 -50.35
C HIS A 215 -68.50 5.14 -50.97
N MET A 216 -68.45 6.30 -50.29
CA MET A 216 -68.98 7.56 -50.83
C MET A 216 -68.31 7.95 -52.15
N ILE A 217 -66.97 7.86 -52.24
CA ILE A 217 -66.22 8.14 -53.47
C ILE A 217 -66.67 7.19 -54.59
N ASN A 218 -66.71 5.88 -54.34
CA ASN A 218 -67.13 4.89 -55.33
C ASN A 218 -68.59 5.08 -55.76
N TRP A 219 -69.48 5.43 -54.83
CA TRP A 219 -70.90 5.69 -55.14
C TRP A 219 -71.07 6.96 -55.98
N VAL A 220 -70.35 8.04 -55.64
CA VAL A 220 -70.34 9.28 -56.43
C VAL A 220 -69.81 8.98 -57.84
N GLU A 221 -68.70 8.24 -57.96
CA GLU A 221 -68.13 7.86 -59.25
C GLU A 221 -69.12 7.05 -60.11
N GLN A 222 -69.74 6.01 -59.54
CA GLN A 222 -70.75 5.21 -60.25
C GLN A 222 -71.99 6.01 -60.62
N SER A 223 -72.45 6.92 -59.75
CA SER A 223 -73.62 7.77 -60.01
C SER A 223 -73.33 8.80 -61.10
N VAL A 224 -72.11 9.35 -61.14
CA VAL A 224 -71.63 10.17 -62.24
C VAL A 224 -71.63 9.35 -63.54
N TRP A 225 -71.02 8.17 -63.58
CA TRP A 225 -71.03 7.31 -64.78
C TRP A 225 -72.44 6.94 -65.27
N LYS A 226 -73.39 6.68 -64.36
CA LYS A 226 -74.78 6.36 -64.71
C LYS A 226 -75.59 7.57 -65.18
N SER A 227 -75.31 8.76 -64.63
CA SER A 227 -76.01 10.00 -65.01
C SER A 227 -75.53 10.57 -66.34
N VAL A 228 -74.31 10.21 -66.78
CA VAL A 228 -73.84 10.49 -68.15
C VAL A 228 -74.68 9.68 -69.13
N THR A 229 -75.70 10.32 -69.70
CA THR A 229 -76.56 9.74 -70.73
C THR A 229 -75.83 9.84 -72.08
N ALA A 230 -76.02 8.88 -73.00
CA ALA A 230 -75.45 8.97 -74.37
C ALA A 230 -75.88 10.26 -75.12
N GLN A 231 -77.01 10.86 -74.73
CA GLN A 231 -77.47 12.16 -75.19
C GLN A 231 -76.53 13.30 -74.72
N GLN A 232 -76.10 13.23 -73.46
CA GLN A 232 -75.23 14.22 -72.81
C GLN A 232 -73.78 14.08 -73.28
N GLU A 233 -73.33 12.87 -73.65
CA GLU A 233 -72.06 12.68 -74.36
C GLU A 233 -72.07 13.37 -75.73
N LYS A 234 -73.17 13.27 -76.50
CA LYS A 234 -73.32 13.98 -77.77
C LYS A 234 -73.37 15.50 -77.58
N GLU A 235 -74.07 15.97 -76.55
CA GLU A 235 -74.10 17.41 -76.19
C GLU A 235 -72.72 17.90 -75.72
N ASN A 236 -71.98 17.09 -74.97
CA ASN A 236 -70.61 17.40 -74.55
C ASN A 236 -69.67 17.43 -75.76
N ILE A 237 -69.77 16.47 -76.69
CA ILE A 237 -69.01 16.50 -77.96
C ILE A 237 -69.39 17.75 -78.77
N ALA A 238 -70.67 18.10 -78.85
CA ALA A 238 -71.14 19.31 -79.53
C ALA A 238 -70.59 20.58 -78.85
N LYS A 239 -70.58 20.64 -77.51
CA LYS A 239 -69.94 21.72 -76.76
C LYS A 239 -68.44 21.78 -77.03
N CYS A 240 -67.72 20.66 -77.00
CA CYS A 240 -66.31 20.61 -77.38
C CYS A 240 -66.09 21.09 -78.83
N LEU A 241 -66.98 20.76 -79.76
CA LEU A 241 -66.94 21.22 -81.15
C LEU A 241 -67.23 22.73 -81.26
N LEU A 242 -68.15 23.24 -80.44
CA LEU A 242 -68.43 24.67 -80.33
C LEU A 242 -67.25 25.42 -79.72
N ASP A 243 -66.65 24.89 -78.67
CA ASP A 243 -65.47 25.47 -78.01
C ASP A 243 -64.26 25.45 -78.96
N LEU A 244 -64.05 24.37 -79.71
CA LEU A 244 -63.05 24.29 -80.76
C LEU A 244 -63.34 25.24 -81.93
N LYS A 245 -64.60 25.42 -82.33
CA LYS A 245 -65.01 26.42 -83.34
C LYS A 245 -64.86 27.86 -82.82
N ALA A 246 -65.09 28.09 -81.53
CA ALA A 246 -64.87 29.39 -80.90
C ALA A 246 -63.36 29.70 -80.86
N LEU A 247 -62.55 28.73 -80.45
CA LEU A 247 -61.09 28.80 -80.49
C LEU A 247 -60.57 28.99 -81.93
N SER A 248 -61.14 28.31 -82.93
CA SER A 248 -60.72 28.45 -84.32
C SER A 248 -61.16 29.77 -84.96
N LYS A 249 -62.36 30.29 -84.64
CA LYS A 249 -62.75 31.66 -85.02
C LYS A 249 -61.86 32.71 -84.39
N SER A 250 -61.48 32.56 -83.12
CA SER A 250 -60.50 33.44 -82.49
C SER A 250 -59.12 33.34 -83.15
N ALA A 251 -58.75 32.16 -83.68
CA ALA A 251 -57.50 31.97 -84.41
C ALA A 251 -57.53 32.49 -85.86
N GLN A 252 -58.69 32.47 -86.55
CA GLN A 252 -58.85 33.04 -87.90
C GLN A 252 -58.97 34.57 -87.90
N ALA A 253 -59.42 35.19 -86.81
CA ALA A 253 -59.42 36.65 -86.67
C ALA A 253 -58.01 37.26 -86.48
N SER A 254 -56.98 36.42 -86.36
CA SER A 254 -55.56 36.81 -86.20
C SER A 254 -54.67 36.54 -87.43
N LEU A 255 -55.27 36.32 -88.61
CA LEU A 255 -54.64 36.40 -89.94
C LEU A 255 -55.33 37.51 -90.75
#